data_AF-A0A538HN80-F1
#
_entry.id   AF-A0A538HN80-F1
#
_cell.length_a   1.000
_cell.length_b   1.000
_cell.length_c   1.000
_cell.angle_alpha   90.00
_cell.angle_beta   90.00
_cell.angle_gamma   90.00
#
_symmetry.space_group_name_H-M   'P 1'
#
loop_
_entity.id
_entity.type
_entity.pdbx_description
1 polymer ?
#
loop_
_entity_poly.entity_id
_entity_poly.type
_entity_poly.pdbx_seq_one_letter_code
_entity_poly.pdbx_strand_id
1 'polypeptide(L)'
;MKLSYLWRGLPGHPVHPPLTDATIGAYTFATVAAFIQVVGITSHAGAYGWWLALVIGAIFSTVTVATGFLDWLTIESGTPLKRTATMHALANATASVFFILAILFGHKHYAHGLVGTGPFILTIVGFGFLTLGGWLGGAITYVHGMRVLNLVTEPARKAAAPIATPEKKEAEGA
;
A
#
# COMPACT_ATOMS: atom_id res chain seq x y z
N MET A 1 9.83 -27.21 -0.67
CA MET A 1 9.59 -25.74 -0.59
C MET A 1 8.59 -25.46 0.51
N LYS A 2 8.69 -24.35 1.24
CA LYS A 2 7.68 -23.98 2.24
C LYS A 2 6.41 -23.51 1.51
N LEU A 3 5.23 -24.01 1.87
CA LEU A 3 3.96 -23.61 1.27
C LEU A 3 3.70 -22.11 1.45
N SER A 4 4.20 -21.54 2.55
CA SER A 4 4.09 -20.12 2.89
C SER A 4 4.68 -19.16 1.86
N TYR A 5 5.56 -19.63 0.98
CA TYR A 5 6.10 -18.80 -0.10
C TYR A 5 5.04 -18.37 -1.11
N LEU A 6 3.92 -19.09 -1.23
CA LEU A 6 2.84 -18.74 -2.16
C LEU A 6 2.15 -17.42 -1.81
N TRP A 7 2.03 -17.09 -0.51
CA TRP A 7 1.34 -15.89 -0.06
C TRP A 7 2.27 -14.86 0.60
N ARG A 8 3.38 -15.30 1.21
CA ARG A 8 4.37 -14.37 1.79
C ARG A 8 5.39 -13.92 0.76
N GLY A 9 5.74 -14.76 -0.21
CA GLY A 9 6.90 -14.56 -1.07
C GLY A 9 8.16 -15.22 -0.54
N LEU A 10 9.25 -15.10 -1.30
CA LEU A 10 10.55 -15.65 -0.93
C LEU A 10 11.27 -14.71 0.05
N PRO A 11 12.26 -15.20 0.81
CA PRO A 11 13.12 -14.33 1.61
C PRO A 11 13.76 -13.24 0.73
N GLY A 12 13.64 -11.98 1.16
CA GLY A 12 14.10 -10.81 0.40
C GLY A 12 13.23 -10.43 -0.81
N HIS A 13 12.17 -11.20 -1.12
CA HIS A 13 11.20 -10.91 -2.18
C HIS A 13 9.76 -11.11 -1.64
N PRO A 14 9.34 -10.28 -0.67
CA PRO A 14 7.99 -10.33 -0.11
C PRO A 14 6.91 -9.96 -1.15
N VAL A 15 5.75 -10.59 -1.07
CA VAL A 15 4.60 -10.30 -1.95
C VAL A 15 3.92 -8.98 -1.61
N HIS A 16 3.94 -8.57 -0.34
CA HIS A 16 3.22 -7.39 0.13
C HIS A 16 3.71 -6.07 -0.50
N PRO A 17 5.02 -5.76 -0.57
CA PRO A 17 5.48 -4.46 -1.08
C PRO A 17 5.09 -4.14 -2.53
N PRO A 18 5.22 -5.06 -3.52
CA PRO A 18 4.74 -4.77 -4.87
C PRO A 18 3.23 -4.44 -4.94
N LEU A 19 2.42 -5.04 -4.06
CA LEU A 19 0.99 -4.72 -3.97
C LEU A 19 0.75 -3.35 -3.32
N THR A 20 1.59 -2.97 -2.34
CA THR A 20 1.56 -1.61 -1.78
C THR A 20 1.96 -0.57 -2.82
N ASP A 21 2.92 -0.85 -3.70
CA ASP A 21 3.33 0.07 -4.78
C ASP A 21 2.16 0.35 -5.74
N ALA A 22 1.45 -0.71 -6.16
CA ALA A 22 0.25 -0.56 -6.99
C ALA A 22 -0.85 0.23 -6.28
N THR A 23 -1.09 -0.06 -5.00
CA THR A 23 -2.10 0.61 -4.17
C THR A 23 -1.80 2.09 -3.98
N ILE A 24 -0.58 2.41 -3.52
CA ILE A 24 -0.14 3.78 -3.25
C ILE A 24 -0.08 4.56 -4.57
N GLY A 25 0.45 3.97 -5.63
CA GLY A 25 0.50 4.59 -6.95
C GLY A 25 -0.88 4.97 -7.48
N ALA A 26 -1.86 4.07 -7.37
CA ALA A 26 -3.23 4.32 -7.81
C ALA A 26 -3.89 5.48 -7.03
N TYR A 27 -3.82 5.48 -5.70
CA TYR A 27 -4.39 6.56 -4.90
C TYR A 27 -3.63 7.89 -5.03
N THR A 28 -2.31 7.85 -5.25
CA THR A 28 -1.52 9.04 -5.55
C THR A 28 -1.98 9.66 -6.85
N PHE A 29 -2.09 8.86 -7.92
CA PHE A 29 -2.60 9.34 -9.20
C PHE A 29 -4.04 9.84 -9.07
N ALA A 30 -4.91 9.13 -8.35
CA ALA A 30 -6.28 9.59 -8.11
C ALA A 30 -6.31 10.99 -7.48
N THR A 31 -5.49 11.21 -6.45
CA THR A 31 -5.38 12.49 -5.75
C THR A 31 -4.88 13.60 -6.66
N VAL A 32 -3.86 13.33 -7.48
CA VAL A 32 -3.33 14.27 -8.47
C VAL A 32 -4.38 14.59 -9.54
N ALA A 33 -5.02 13.57 -10.11
CA ALA A 33 -6.06 13.72 -11.13
C ALA A 33 -7.25 14.56 -10.63
N ALA A 34 -7.64 14.37 -9.37
CA ALA A 34 -8.66 15.18 -8.73
C ALA A 34 -8.22 16.64 -8.59
N PHE A 35 -7.01 16.86 -8.07
CA PHE A 35 -6.46 18.18 -7.87
C PHE A 35 -6.35 18.96 -9.18
N ILE A 36 -5.73 18.38 -10.22
CA ILE A 36 -5.55 19.04 -11.51
C ILE A 36 -6.87 19.35 -12.22
N GLN A 37 -7.92 18.55 -12.01
CA GLN A 37 -9.26 18.90 -12.47
C GLN A 37 -9.83 20.09 -11.69
N VAL A 38 -9.71 20.10 -10.36
CA VAL A 38 -10.27 21.14 -9.50
C VAL A 38 -9.63 22.51 -9.77
N VAL A 39 -8.33 22.55 -10.07
CA VAL A 39 -7.63 23.80 -10.42
C VAL A 39 -7.75 24.16 -11.91
N GLY A 40 -8.53 23.42 -12.69
CA GLY A 40 -8.83 23.73 -14.09
C GLY A 40 -7.72 23.40 -15.10
N ILE A 41 -6.72 22.61 -14.74
CA ILE A 41 -5.67 22.14 -15.68
C ILE A 41 -6.25 21.10 -16.64
N THR A 42 -7.17 20.26 -16.17
CA THR A 42 -7.85 19.25 -16.99
C THR A 42 -9.35 19.42 -16.93
N SER A 43 -10.05 18.99 -17.98
CA SER A 43 -11.51 18.87 -18.02
C SER A 43 -11.97 17.50 -17.51
N HIS A 44 -12.94 16.86 -18.18
CA HIS A 44 -13.53 15.58 -17.79
C HIS A 44 -12.51 14.45 -17.61
N ALA A 45 -11.38 14.48 -18.33
CA ALA A 45 -10.32 13.48 -18.22
C ALA A 45 -9.78 13.34 -16.78
N GLY A 46 -9.62 14.44 -16.05
CA GLY A 46 -9.14 14.39 -14.66
C GLY A 46 -10.17 13.77 -13.72
N ALA A 47 -11.46 14.07 -13.91
CA ALA A 47 -12.53 13.44 -13.14
C ALA A 47 -12.64 11.93 -13.42
N TYR A 48 -12.50 11.52 -14.67
CA TYR A 48 -12.52 10.10 -15.04
C TYR A 48 -11.30 9.35 -14.50
N GLY A 49 -10.12 9.93 -14.65
CA GLY A 49 -8.87 9.38 -14.12
C GLY A 49 -8.90 9.24 -12.60
N TRP A 50 -9.39 10.25 -11.88
CA TRP A 50 -9.55 10.22 -10.42
C TRP A 50 -10.40 9.05 -9.97
N TRP A 51 -11.63 8.93 -10.46
CA TRP A 51 -12.58 7.95 -9.96
C TRP A 51 -12.16 6.51 -10.32
N LEU A 52 -11.70 6.28 -11.56
CA LEU A 52 -11.19 4.97 -11.97
C LEU A 52 -9.97 4.55 -11.14
N ALA A 53 -9.06 5.48 -10.86
CA ALA A 53 -7.89 5.19 -10.05
C ALA A 53 -8.23 4.91 -8.58
N LEU A 54 -9.24 5.57 -8.00
CA LEU A 54 -9.76 5.20 -6.68
C LEU A 54 -10.27 3.74 -6.67
N VAL A 55 -11.03 3.35 -7.70
CA VAL A 55 -11.55 1.97 -7.81
C VAL A 55 -10.43 0.95 -7.97
N ILE A 56 -9.47 1.21 -8.85
CA ILE A 56 -8.29 0.35 -9.02
C ILE A 56 -7.50 0.25 -7.71
N GLY A 57 -7.29 1.39 -7.03
CA GLY A 57 -6.65 1.44 -5.71
C GLY A 57 -7.38 0.58 -4.69
N ALA A 58 -8.72 0.60 -4.66
CA ALA A 58 -9.52 -0.22 -3.74
C ALA A 58 -9.40 -1.73 -4.03
N ILE A 59 -9.34 -2.11 -5.31
CA ILE A 59 -9.12 -3.51 -5.71
C ILE A 59 -7.75 -3.99 -5.22
N PHE A 60 -6.68 -3.25 -5.52
CA PHE A 60 -5.32 -3.61 -5.06
C PHE A 60 -5.19 -3.55 -3.54
N SER A 61 -5.87 -2.61 -2.88
CA SER A 61 -5.91 -2.51 -1.41
C SER A 61 -6.42 -3.80 -0.79
N THR A 62 -7.42 -4.46 -1.40
CA THR A 62 -8.00 -5.70 -0.87
C THR A 62 -6.95 -6.80 -0.76
N VAL A 63 -6.16 -7.02 -1.82
CA VAL A 63 -5.10 -8.04 -1.84
C VAL A 63 -3.89 -7.61 -0.98
N THR A 64 -3.58 -6.31 -0.96
CA THR A 64 -2.52 -5.72 -0.13
C THR A 64 -2.81 -5.94 1.35
N VAL A 65 -4.04 -5.64 1.80
CA VAL A 65 -4.47 -5.84 3.18
C VAL A 65 -4.44 -7.32 3.54
N ALA A 66 -4.90 -8.21 2.66
CA ALA A 66 -4.85 -9.65 2.92
C ALA A 66 -3.42 -10.15 3.18
N THR A 67 -2.46 -9.77 2.32
CA THR A 67 -1.05 -10.17 2.49
C THR A 67 -0.41 -9.54 3.72
N GLY A 68 -0.69 -8.26 4.00
CA GLY A 68 -0.18 -7.56 5.18
C GLY A 68 -0.76 -8.10 6.49
N PHE A 69 -2.03 -8.51 6.49
CA PHE A 69 -2.69 -9.13 7.64
C PHE A 69 -2.06 -10.49 7.97
N LEU A 70 -1.79 -11.31 6.96
CA LEU A 70 -1.09 -12.59 7.15
C LEU A 70 0.31 -12.40 7.75
N ASP A 71 1.05 -11.37 7.33
CA ASP A 71 2.34 -11.02 7.95
C ASP A 71 2.16 -10.51 9.38
N TRP A 72 1.16 -9.66 9.64
CA TRP A 72 0.85 -9.14 10.97
C TRP A 72 0.54 -10.26 11.97
N LEU A 73 -0.16 -11.32 11.56
CA LEU A 73 -0.46 -12.48 12.42
C LEU A 73 0.80 -13.19 12.93
N THR A 74 1.93 -13.07 12.22
CA THR A 74 3.21 -13.70 12.63
C THR A 74 4.01 -12.87 13.63
N ILE A 75 3.63 -11.61 13.86
CA ILE A 75 4.32 -10.73 14.80
C ILE A 75 3.86 -11.07 16.22
N GLU A 76 4.84 -11.29 17.11
CA GLU A 76 4.62 -11.52 18.53
C GLU A 76 3.88 -10.34 19.20
N SER A 77 2.86 -10.67 19.99
CA SER A 77 2.04 -9.70 20.71
C SER A 77 2.83 -8.97 21.80
N GLY A 78 2.49 -7.70 22.05
CA GLY A 78 3.14 -6.88 23.09
C GLY A 78 4.48 -6.25 22.68
N THR A 79 5.01 -6.57 21.49
CA THR A 79 6.27 -6.00 20.98
C THR A 79 6.09 -4.59 20.38
N PRO A 80 7.13 -3.73 20.39
CA PRO A 80 7.11 -2.44 19.69
C PRO A 80 6.82 -2.56 18.19
N LEU A 81 7.31 -3.62 17.54
CA LEU A 81 7.01 -3.94 16.14
C LEU A 81 5.50 -4.17 15.96
N LYS A 82 4.87 -5.00 16.80
CA LYS A 82 3.41 -5.24 16.73
C LYS A 82 2.61 -3.96 16.87
N ARG A 83 3.00 -3.08 17.81
CA ARG A 83 2.33 -1.78 18.00
C ARG A 83 2.44 -0.91 16.76
N THR A 84 3.63 -0.79 16.18
CA THR A 84 3.87 -0.03 14.94
C THR A 84 3.07 -0.60 13.77
N ALA A 85 3.07 -1.94 13.61
CA ALA A 85 2.31 -2.63 12.57
C ALA A 85 0.79 -2.47 12.72
N THR A 86 0.27 -2.48 13.95
CA THR A 86 -1.15 -2.19 14.21
C THR A 86 -1.49 -0.73 13.91
N MET A 87 -0.64 0.23 14.29
CA MET A 87 -0.86 1.65 13.95
C MET A 87 -0.85 1.87 12.43
N HIS A 88 0.07 1.22 11.72
CA HIS A 88 0.10 1.21 10.26
C HIS A 88 -1.21 0.66 9.67
N ALA A 89 -1.67 -0.50 10.14
CA ALA A 89 -2.89 -1.13 9.66
C ALA A 89 -4.12 -0.23 9.92
N LEU A 90 -4.21 0.39 11.10
CA LEU A 90 -5.30 1.31 11.44
C LEU A 90 -5.29 2.56 10.55
N ALA A 91 -4.13 3.18 10.32
CA ALA A 91 -4.02 4.35 9.44
C ALA A 91 -4.49 4.02 8.01
N ASN A 92 -4.08 2.87 7.46
CA ASN A 92 -4.50 2.43 6.13
C ASN A 92 -5.96 1.99 6.06
N ALA A 93 -6.51 1.40 7.14
CA ALA A 93 -7.94 1.11 7.23
C ALA A 93 -8.77 2.41 7.21
N THR A 94 -8.33 3.43 7.95
CA THR A 94 -8.96 4.77 7.90
C THR A 94 -8.87 5.37 6.50
N ALA A 95 -7.70 5.34 5.85
CA ALA A 95 -7.54 5.78 4.47
C ALA A 95 -8.52 5.08 3.52
N SER A 96 -8.64 3.75 3.64
CA SER A 96 -9.53 2.92 2.82
C SER A 96 -10.99 3.33 2.99
N VAL A 97 -11.44 3.62 4.21
CA VAL A 97 -12.79 4.14 4.46
C VAL A 97 -13.01 5.45 3.71
N PHE A 98 -12.08 6.41 3.81
CA PHE A 98 -12.20 7.68 3.10
C PHE A 98 -12.23 7.51 1.58
N PHE A 99 -11.39 6.65 1.01
CA PHE A 99 -11.40 6.37 -0.42
C PHE A 99 -12.68 5.67 -0.88
N ILE A 100 -13.21 4.70 -0.12
CA ILE A 100 -14.49 4.07 -0.42
C ILE A 100 -15.63 5.10 -0.39
N LEU A 101 -15.67 5.98 0.62
CA LEU A 101 -16.65 7.06 0.67
C LEU A 101 -16.49 8.04 -0.51
N ALA A 102 -15.25 8.34 -0.93
CA ALA A 102 -14.99 9.15 -2.11
C ALA A 102 -15.49 8.48 -3.40
N ILE A 103 -15.34 7.16 -3.55
CA ILE A 103 -15.89 6.40 -4.68
C ILE A 103 -17.41 6.48 -4.69
N LEU A 104 -18.05 6.18 -3.55
CA LEU A 104 -19.51 6.10 -3.42
C LEU A 104 -20.18 7.46 -3.65
N PHE A 105 -19.72 8.50 -2.95
CA PHE A 105 -20.28 9.85 -3.09
C PHE A 105 -19.76 10.59 -4.34
N GLY A 106 -18.66 10.11 -4.92
CA GLY A 106 -18.06 10.63 -6.14
C GLY A 106 -18.73 10.15 -7.42
N HIS A 107 -19.39 8.99 -7.42
CA HIS A 107 -19.87 8.35 -8.65
C HIS A 107 -20.78 9.25 -9.51
N LYS A 108 -21.74 9.96 -8.88
CA LYS A 108 -22.61 10.89 -9.63
C LYS A 108 -21.82 12.04 -10.25
N HIS A 109 -20.84 12.60 -9.55
CA HIS A 109 -20.01 13.69 -10.06
C HIS A 109 -19.12 13.20 -11.21
N TYR A 110 -18.48 12.04 -11.02
CA TYR A 110 -17.72 11.34 -12.05
C TYR A 110 -18.53 11.12 -13.32
N ALA A 111 -19.79 10.68 -13.22
CA ALA A 111 -20.64 10.46 -14.39
C ALA A 111 -20.92 11.74 -15.20
N HIS A 112 -20.83 12.92 -14.58
CA HIS A 112 -20.93 14.22 -15.25
C HIS A 112 -19.54 14.82 -15.58
N GLY A 113 -18.48 14.03 -15.42
CA GLY A 113 -17.10 14.43 -15.69
C GLY A 113 -16.60 15.53 -14.76
N LEU A 114 -17.03 15.51 -13.49
CA LEU A 114 -16.63 16.48 -12.47
C LEU A 114 -16.10 15.78 -11.21
N VAL A 115 -15.21 16.47 -10.49
CA VAL A 115 -14.85 16.11 -9.12
C VAL A 115 -15.62 17.02 -8.17
N GLY A 116 -16.58 16.46 -7.43
CA GLY A 116 -17.33 17.21 -6.43
C GLY A 116 -16.48 17.58 -5.22
N THR A 117 -16.80 18.71 -4.57
CA THR A 117 -16.06 19.21 -3.39
C THR A 117 -15.98 18.19 -2.25
N GLY A 118 -17.09 17.52 -1.92
CA GLY A 118 -17.11 16.49 -0.88
C GLY A 118 -16.18 15.31 -1.18
N PRO A 119 -16.36 14.60 -2.31
CA PRO A 119 -15.46 13.54 -2.75
C PRO A 119 -13.99 13.96 -2.89
N PHE A 120 -13.73 15.21 -3.29
CA PHE A 120 -12.38 15.76 -3.31
C PHE A 120 -11.76 15.83 -1.91
N ILE A 121 -12.48 16.41 -0.93
CA ILE A 121 -12.01 16.47 0.47
C ILE A 121 -11.77 15.07 1.03
N LEU A 122 -12.69 14.12 0.78
CA LEU A 122 -12.53 12.72 1.19
C LEU A 122 -11.26 12.10 0.59
N THR A 123 -10.98 12.36 -0.70
CA THR A 123 -9.76 11.89 -1.38
C THR A 123 -8.51 12.45 -0.71
N ILE A 124 -8.47 13.76 -0.42
CA ILE A 124 -7.32 14.41 0.22
C ILE A 124 -7.10 13.87 1.64
N VAL A 125 -8.16 13.72 2.44
CA VAL A 125 -8.06 13.17 3.79
C VAL A 125 -7.61 11.71 3.76
N GLY A 126 -8.18 10.90 2.86
CA GLY A 126 -7.76 9.52 2.63
C GLY A 126 -6.27 9.43 2.26
N PHE A 127 -5.81 10.30 1.36
CA PHE A 127 -4.41 10.37 0.96
C PHE A 127 -3.47 10.80 2.10
N GLY A 128 -3.92 11.69 2.99
CA GLY A 128 -3.20 12.03 4.22
C GLY A 128 -2.98 10.82 5.14
N PHE A 129 -4.04 10.04 5.39
CA PHE A 129 -3.93 8.81 6.18
C PHE A 129 -3.09 7.73 5.48
N LEU A 130 -3.19 7.61 4.15
CA LEU A 130 -2.35 6.71 3.37
C LEU A 130 -0.86 7.08 3.50
N THR A 131 -0.55 8.38 3.47
CA THR A 131 0.83 8.89 3.64
C THR A 131 1.36 8.55 5.05
N LEU A 132 0.55 8.76 6.09
CA LEU A 132 0.87 8.33 7.46
C LEU A 132 1.10 6.81 7.54
N GLY A 133 0.23 6.04 6.89
CA GLY A 133 0.36 4.59 6.76
C GLY A 133 1.69 4.21 6.12
N GLY A 134 2.06 4.84 5.00
CA GLY A 134 3.33 4.63 4.32
C GLY A 134 4.54 4.93 5.21
N TRP A 135 4.51 6.03 5.97
CA TRP A 135 5.56 6.38 6.93
C TRP A 135 5.74 5.30 8.02
N LEU A 136 4.63 4.83 8.61
CA LEU A 136 4.65 3.75 9.59
C LEU A 136 5.11 2.42 8.97
N GLY A 137 4.76 2.16 7.69
CA GLY A 137 5.25 1.02 6.93
C GLY A 137 6.77 1.08 6.76
N GLY A 138 7.31 2.26 6.47
CA GLY A 138 8.74 2.51 6.46
C GLY A 138 9.40 2.17 7.80
N ALA A 139 8.79 2.53 8.93
CA ALA A 139 9.32 2.12 10.24
C ALA A 139 9.30 0.60 10.44
N ILE A 140 8.24 -0.11 10.01
CA ILE A 140 8.17 -1.57 10.09
C ILE A 140 9.34 -2.23 9.33
N THR A 141 9.61 -1.77 8.11
CA THR A 141 10.63 -2.38 7.24
C THR A 141 12.04 -1.89 7.57
N TYR A 142 12.26 -0.59 7.67
CA TYR A 142 13.60 -0.01 7.74
C TYR A 142 14.10 0.25 9.16
N VAL A 143 13.21 0.37 10.15
CA VAL A 143 13.60 0.55 11.56
C VAL A 143 13.54 -0.78 12.29
N HIS A 144 12.44 -1.52 12.17
CA HIS A 144 12.25 -2.82 12.83
C HIS A 144 12.75 -4.02 12.01
N GLY A 145 13.20 -3.81 10.77
CA GLY A 145 13.79 -4.87 9.95
C GLY A 145 12.82 -5.97 9.50
N MET A 146 11.50 -5.75 9.60
CA MET A 146 10.54 -6.82 9.33
C MET A 146 10.61 -7.24 7.86
N ARG A 147 10.95 -8.51 7.63
CA ARG A 147 11.09 -9.13 6.30
C ARG A 147 12.21 -8.52 5.43
N VAL A 148 13.22 -7.91 6.06
CA VAL A 148 14.42 -7.41 5.39
C VAL A 148 15.59 -8.37 5.67
N LEU A 149 16.46 -8.56 4.68
CA LEU A 149 17.70 -9.34 4.84
C LEU A 149 18.90 -8.38 4.82
N ASN A 150 19.74 -8.40 5.85
CA ASN A 150 20.93 -7.56 5.94
C ASN A 150 22.16 -8.22 5.28
N LEU A 151 22.05 -8.54 4.00
CA LEU A 151 23.10 -9.22 3.21
C LEU A 151 23.85 -8.25 2.29
N VAL A 152 24.55 -7.28 2.89
CA VAL A 152 25.15 -6.12 2.18
C VAL A 152 26.16 -6.52 1.09
N THR A 153 26.88 -7.62 1.28
CA THR A 153 27.93 -8.08 0.35
C THR A 153 27.45 -9.17 -0.61
N GLU A 154 26.16 -9.52 -0.60
CA GLU A 154 25.60 -10.55 -1.48
C GLU A 154 25.76 -10.14 -2.96
N PRO A 155 26.39 -10.98 -3.81
CA PRO A 155 26.51 -10.67 -5.22
C PRO A 155 25.14 -10.42 -5.88
N ALA A 156 25.04 -9.40 -6.72
CA ALA A 156 23.79 -8.98 -7.37
C ALA A 156 23.01 -10.15 -8.01
N ARG A 157 23.71 -11.08 -8.68
CA ARG A 157 23.09 -12.27 -9.27
C ARG A 157 22.38 -13.15 -8.23
N LYS A 158 22.96 -13.32 -7.05
CA LYS A 158 22.36 -14.10 -5.95
C LYS A 158 21.26 -13.31 -5.24
N ALA A 159 21.46 -12.01 -5.01
CA ALA A 159 20.44 -11.14 -4.41
C ALA A 159 19.14 -11.12 -5.23
N ALA A 160 19.23 -10.95 -6.55
CA ALA A 160 18.08 -10.92 -7.46
C ALA A 160 17.50 -12.30 -7.81
N ALA A 161 18.17 -13.40 -7.47
CA ALA A 161 17.72 -14.72 -7.87
C ALA A 161 16.37 -15.09 -7.19
N PRO A 162 15.38 -15.61 -7.95
CA PRO A 162 14.06 -15.99 -7.42
C PRO A 162 14.10 -17.36 -6.71
N ILE A 163 15.12 -17.54 -5.86
CA ILE A 163 15.36 -18.76 -5.10
C ILE A 163 15.69 -18.40 -3.65
N ALA A 164 15.18 -19.21 -2.72
CA ALA A 164 15.49 -19.09 -1.30
C ALA A 164 16.80 -19.85 -0.99
N THR A 165 17.94 -19.19 -1.22
CA THR A 165 19.26 -19.73 -0.89
C THR A 165 19.41 -19.94 0.63
N PRO A 166 20.31 -20.83 1.09
CA PRO A 166 20.57 -21.02 2.52
C PRO A 166 20.84 -19.72 3.26
N GLU A 167 21.69 -18.86 2.70
CA GLU A 167 22.07 -17.56 3.28
C GLU A 167 20.86 -16.64 3.47
N LYS A 168 19.96 -16.59 2.47
CA LYS A 168 18.73 -15.79 2.56
C LYS A 168 17.73 -16.34 3.58
N LYS A 169 17.68 -17.66 3.78
CA LYS A 169 16.80 -18.29 4.79
C LYS A 169 17.31 -18.07 6.21
N GLU A 170 18.63 -18.13 6.39
CA GLU A 170 19.27 -17.87 7.66
C GLU A 170 19.08 -16.40 8.07
N ALA A 171 19.31 -15.47 7.14
CA ALA A 171 19.11 -14.04 7.37
C ALA A 171 17.64 -13.63 7.60
N GLU A 172 16.65 -14.43 7.17
CA GLU A 172 15.22 -14.14 7.42
C GLU A 172 14.82 -14.39 8.89
N GLY A 173 15.58 -15.22 9.61
CA GLY A 173 15.34 -15.56 11.01
C GLY A 173 16.30 -14.92 12.00
N ALA A 174 17.25 -14.11 11.52
CA ALA A 174 18.23 -13.36 12.31
C ALA A 174 17.71 -11.96 12.63
#